data_AF-X5QKQ5-F1
#
_entry.id   AF-X5QKQ5-F1
#
_cell.length_a   1.000
_cell.length_b   1.000
_cell.length_c   1.000
_cell.angle_alpha   90.00
_cell.angle_beta   90.00
_cell.angle_gamma   90.00
#
_symmetry.space_group_name_H-M   'P 1'
#
loop_
_entity.id
_entity.type
_entity.pdbx_description
1 polymer ?
#
loop_
_entity_poly.entity_id
_entity_poly.type
_entity_poly.pdbx_seq_one_letter_code
_entity_poly.pdbx_strand_id
1 'polypeptide(L)'
;MARGNIKVGDEVAVTAVVRGRVTPDRISVTIPSNAFPHSVVDSTSKAVIGQNMELTGQVTRVDGEKVTISLRPLVTVDAEHVRLVEGHVAPKRKTRLVDKA
;
A
#
# COMPACT_ATOMS: atom_id res chain seq x y z
N MET A 1 -6.31 16.29 -2.86
CA MET A 1 -5.48 15.10 -2.59
C MET A 1 -4.93 15.22 -1.18
N ALA A 2 -4.83 14.12 -0.43
CA ALA A 2 -4.57 14.10 1.02
C ALA A 2 -3.12 14.49 1.37
N ARG A 3 -2.70 15.70 1.00
CA ARG A 3 -1.42 16.28 1.42
C ARG A 3 -1.52 16.58 2.92
N GLY A 4 -0.89 15.74 3.74
CA GLY A 4 -0.56 16.06 5.14
C GLY A 4 -1.14 15.15 6.23
N ASN A 5 -2.03 14.20 5.93
CA ASN A 5 -2.72 13.42 6.97
C ASN A 5 -2.52 11.90 6.94
N ILE A 6 -1.62 11.38 6.09
CA ILE A 6 -1.31 9.94 6.08
C ILE A 6 -0.43 9.60 7.29
N LYS A 7 -0.85 8.62 8.08
CA LYS A 7 -0.18 8.17 9.30
C LYS A 7 0.22 6.71 9.19
N VAL A 8 1.18 6.32 10.02
CA VAL A 8 1.50 4.90 10.21
C VAL A 8 0.25 4.19 10.73
N GLY A 9 -0.05 3.05 10.11
CA GLY A 9 -1.22 2.24 10.39
C GLY A 9 -2.41 2.48 9.44
N ASP A 10 -2.41 3.58 8.67
CA ASP A 10 -3.46 3.86 7.69
C ASP A 10 -3.44 2.81 6.57
N GLU A 11 -4.62 2.48 6.04
CA GLU A 11 -4.75 1.73 4.80
C GLU A 11 -4.81 2.70 3.62
N VAL A 12 -3.93 2.48 2.65
CA VAL A 12 -3.78 3.36 1.49
C VAL A 12 -3.78 2.56 0.20
N ALA A 13 -4.21 3.21 -0.88
CA ALA A 13 -4.17 2.68 -2.23
C ALA A 13 -3.16 3.47 -3.08
N VAL A 14 -2.41 2.75 -3.91
CA VAL A 14 -1.55 3.30 -4.95
C VAL A 14 -2.00 2.75 -6.30
N THR A 15 -2.02 3.62 -7.31
CA THR A 15 -2.30 3.19 -8.70
C THR A 15 -1.01 2.70 -9.34
N ALA A 16 -0.99 1.45 -9.76
CA ALA A 16 0.10 0.84 -10.51
C ALA A 16 -0.36 0.46 -11.92
N VAL A 17 0.57 0.41 -12.87
CA VAL A 17 0.29 0.06 -14.27
C VAL A 17 0.76 -1.37 -14.54
N VAL A 18 -0.11 -2.21 -15.07
CA VAL A 18 0.23 -3.60 -15.42
C VAL A 18 1.20 -3.62 -16.61
N ARG A 19 2.36 -4.25 -16.43
CA ARG A 19 3.33 -4.47 -17.51
C ARG A 19 3.13 -5.78 -18.25
N GLY A 20 2.72 -6.83 -17.55
CA GLY A 20 2.54 -8.16 -18.14
C GLY A 20 2.51 -9.29 -17.13
N ARG A 21 2.17 -10.48 -17.60
CA ARG A 21 2.15 -11.71 -16.82
C ARG A 21 3.58 -12.26 -16.71
N VAL A 22 4.00 -12.63 -15.50
CA VAL A 22 5.32 -13.24 -15.23
C VAL A 22 5.17 -14.75 -15.03
N THR A 23 4.22 -15.15 -14.19
CA THR A 23 3.82 -16.54 -13.94
C THR A 23 2.30 -16.63 -14.03
N PRO A 24 1.69 -17.83 -14.12
CA PRO A 24 0.23 -17.97 -14.22
C PRO A 24 -0.53 -17.20 -13.12
N ASP A 25 0.02 -17.12 -11.92
CA ASP A 25 -0.54 -16.49 -10.73
C ASP A 25 0.00 -15.07 -10.45
N ARG A 26 1.01 -14.58 -11.19
CA ARG A 26 1.64 -13.28 -10.92
C ARG A 26 1.76 -12.38 -12.14
N ILE A 27 1.56 -11.10 -11.89
CA ILE A 27 1.76 -10.01 -12.84
C ILE A 27 2.87 -9.09 -12.38
N SER A 28 3.55 -8.50 -13.34
CA SER A 28 4.48 -7.39 -13.14
C SER A 28 3.73 -6.08 -13.26
N VAL A 29 3.92 -5.19 -12.31
CA VAL A 29 3.35 -3.84 -12.30
C VAL A 29 4.42 -2.78 -12.08
N THR A 30 4.22 -1.63 -12.70
CA THR A 30 4.99 -0.41 -12.44
C THR A 30 4.28 0.41 -11.41
N ILE A 31 4.93 0.65 -10.28
CA ILE A 31 4.44 1.52 -9.21
C ILE A 31 5.11 2.90 -9.41
N PRO A 32 4.37 4.02 -9.28
CA PRO A 32 4.95 5.36 -9.32
C PRO A 32 6.10 5.51 -8.32
N SER A 33 7.12 6.28 -8.69
CA SER A 33 8.31 6.57 -7.86
C SER A 33 9.19 5.37 -7.49
N ASN A 34 8.86 4.15 -7.95
CA ASN A 34 9.70 2.96 -7.77
C ASN A 34 10.42 2.61 -9.09
N ALA A 35 11.75 2.48 -9.02
CA ALA A 35 12.59 2.22 -10.19
C ALA A 35 12.48 0.77 -10.72
N PHE A 36 12.03 -0.16 -9.88
CA PHE A 36 11.94 -1.58 -10.23
C PHE A 36 10.49 -2.05 -10.34
N PRO A 37 10.15 -2.85 -11.37
CA PRO A 37 8.83 -3.47 -11.45
C PRO A 37 8.54 -4.34 -10.23
N HIS A 38 7.32 -4.28 -9.74
CA HIS A 38 6.85 -5.06 -8.60
C HIS A 38 6.05 -6.28 -9.09
N SER A 39 6.17 -7.42 -8.41
CA SER A 39 5.39 -8.62 -8.72
C SER A 39 4.23 -8.74 -7.73
N VAL A 40 3.01 -8.82 -8.25
CA VAL A 40 1.77 -8.95 -7.47
C VAL A 40 1.06 -10.23 -7.88
N VAL A 41 0.43 -10.89 -6.91
CA VAL A 41 -0.42 -12.06 -7.16
C VAL A 41 -1.73 -11.59 -7.79
N ASP A 42 -2.03 -12.07 -8.99
CA ASP A 42 -3.32 -11.89 -9.65
C ASP A 42 -4.02 -13.26 -9.76
N SER A 43 -4.89 -13.54 -8.79
CA SER A 43 -5.71 -14.75 -8.81
C SER A 43 -6.85 -14.70 -9.83
N THR A 44 -7.17 -13.53 -10.37
CA THR A 44 -8.30 -13.35 -11.28
C THR A 44 -7.94 -13.71 -12.72
N SER A 45 -6.64 -13.68 -13.07
CA SER A 45 -6.14 -13.88 -14.43
C SER A 45 -6.70 -12.92 -15.48
N LYS A 46 -7.28 -11.79 -15.06
CA LYS A 46 -7.95 -10.81 -15.91
C LYS A 46 -7.13 -9.55 -16.17
N ALA A 47 -5.94 -9.43 -15.59
CA ALA A 47 -5.11 -8.25 -15.77
C ALA A 47 -4.68 -8.06 -17.24
N VAL A 48 -4.93 -6.87 -17.79
CA VAL A 48 -4.55 -6.48 -19.15
C VAL A 48 -3.32 -5.59 -19.11
N ILE A 49 -2.40 -5.75 -20.06
CA ILE A 49 -1.20 -4.90 -20.18
C ILE A 49 -1.63 -3.44 -20.40
N GLY A 50 -1.01 -2.52 -19.66
CA GLY A 50 -1.31 -1.08 -19.70
C GLY A 50 -2.51 -0.68 -18.84
N GLN A 51 -3.23 -1.63 -18.24
CA GLN A 51 -4.32 -1.33 -17.33
C GLN A 51 -3.82 -0.72 -16.01
N ASN A 52 -4.55 0.27 -15.50
CA ASN A 52 -4.36 0.77 -14.14
C ASN A 52 -5.00 -0.19 -13.14
N MET A 53 -4.24 -0.53 -12.10
CA MET A 53 -4.69 -1.38 -11.00
C MET A 53 -4.42 -0.67 -9.68
N GLU A 54 -5.37 -0.73 -8.75
CA GLU A 54 -5.18 -0.24 -7.40
C GLU A 54 -4.53 -1.33 -6.54
N LEU A 55 -3.42 -0.99 -5.91
CA LEU A 55 -2.76 -1.82 -4.91
C LEU A 55 -3.03 -1.20 -3.54
N THR A 56 -3.67 -1.96 -2.66
CA THR A 56 -3.97 -1.51 -1.30
C THR A 56 -3.02 -2.15 -0.30
N GLY A 57 -2.56 -1.36 0.67
CA GLY A 57 -1.74 -1.86 1.76
C GLY A 57 -1.65 -0.89 2.93
N GLN A 58 -1.11 -1.39 4.04
CA GLN A 58 -0.95 -0.59 5.25
C GLN A 58 0.33 0.24 5.21
N VAL A 59 0.26 1.49 5.67
CA VAL A 59 1.41 2.36 5.86
C VAL A 59 2.25 1.89 7.05
N THR A 60 3.51 1.57 6.80
CA THR A 60 4.46 1.14 7.83
C THR A 60 5.45 2.22 8.23
N ARG A 61 5.72 3.19 7.34
CA ARG A 61 6.63 4.31 7.59
C ARG A 61 6.23 5.54 6.78
N VAL A 62 6.48 6.72 7.35
CA VAL A 62 6.33 8.02 6.68
C VAL A 62 7.61 8.82 6.90
N ASP A 63 8.30 9.18 5.81
CA ASP A 63 9.54 9.96 5.78
C ASP A 63 9.32 11.24 4.97
N GLY A 64 8.78 12.29 5.61
CA GLY A 64 8.47 13.54 4.92
C GLY A 64 7.46 13.32 3.78
N GLU A 65 7.93 13.39 2.55
CA GLU A 65 7.12 13.21 1.34
C GLU A 65 7.02 11.76 0.86
N LYS A 66 7.73 10.83 1.51
CA LYS A 66 7.73 9.41 1.13
C LYS A 66 6.93 8.56 2.12
N VAL A 67 6.18 7.61 1.59
CA VAL A 67 5.34 6.69 2.34
C VAL A 67 5.74 5.26 1.99
N THR A 68 6.01 4.44 3.00
CA THR A 68 6.26 3.00 2.83
C THR A 68 4.99 2.21 3.12
N ILE A 69 4.58 1.39 2.15
CA ILE A 69 3.36 0.59 2.16
C ILE A 69 3.74 -0.89 2.18
N SER A 70 3.01 -1.69 2.98
CA SER A 70 3.16 -3.14 3.02
C SER A 70 2.29 -3.82 1.95
N LEU A 71 2.90 -4.17 0.82
CA LEU A 71 2.28 -4.93 -0.28
C LEU A 71 2.79 -6.38 -0.35
N ARG A 72 3.58 -6.81 0.67
CA ARG A 72 4.39 -8.03 0.70
C ARG A 72 5.21 -8.26 -0.60
N PRO A 73 6.37 -7.62 -0.86
CA PRO A 73 7.28 -6.80 -0.03
C PRO A 73 6.88 -5.35 0.33
N LEU A 74 7.73 -4.67 1.11
CA LEU A 74 7.60 -3.24 1.41
C LEU A 74 7.96 -2.38 0.19
N VAL A 75 7.16 -1.37 -0.09
CA VAL A 75 7.36 -0.46 -1.23
C VAL A 75 7.30 0.98 -0.74
N THR A 76 8.25 1.81 -1.15
CA THR A 76 8.25 3.25 -0.84
C THR A 76 7.82 4.03 -2.07
N VAL A 77 6.85 4.93 -1.89
CA VAL A 77 6.27 5.78 -2.93
C VAL A 77 6.16 7.21 -2.43
N ASP A 78 6.08 8.17 -3.34
CA ASP A 78 5.82 9.56 -2.96
C ASP A 78 4.35 9.73 -2.56
N ALA A 79 4.11 10.53 -1.50
CA ALA A 79 2.79 10.75 -0.92
C ALA A 79 1.76 11.31 -1.91
N GLU A 80 2.21 11.96 -2.98
CA GLU A 80 1.35 12.48 -4.05
C GLU A 80 0.63 11.38 -4.85
N HIS A 81 1.22 10.18 -4.90
CA HIS A 81 0.68 9.02 -5.61
C HIS A 81 -0.16 8.10 -4.72
N VAL A 82 -0.40 8.52 -3.46
CA VAL A 82 -1.09 7.71 -2.45
C VAL A 82 -2.46 8.28 -2.15
N ARG A 83 -3.47 7.42 -2.13
CA ARG A 83 -4.84 7.74 -1.72
C ARG A 83 -5.15 7.06 -0.39
N LEU A 84 -5.64 7.82 0.59
CA LEU A 84 -6.16 7.25 1.83
C LEU A 84 -7.43 6.43 1.54
N VAL A 85 -7.45 5.18 2.00
CA VAL A 85 -8.62 4.28 1.92
C VAL A 85 -9.32 4.26 3.27
N GLU A 86 -8.57 3.91 4.32
CA GLU A 86 -9.06 3.88 5.70
C GLU A 86 -8.03 4.49 6.64
N GLY A 87 -8.44 5.46 7.45
CA GLY A 87 -7.58 6.09 8.45
C GLY A 87 -7.46 5.22 9.69
N HIS A 88 -6.25 5.09 10.22
CA HIS A 88 -5.99 4.35 11.43
C HIS A 88 -6.70 4.96 12.64
N VAL A 89 -7.48 4.14 13.33
CA VAL A 89 -8.10 4.50 14.61
C VAL A 89 -7.42 3.73 15.72
N ALA A 90 -6.65 4.45 16.54
CA ALA A 90 -6.01 3.87 17.71
C ALA A 90 -7.08 3.25 18.64
N PRO A 91 -6.83 2.06 19.19
CA PRO A 91 -7.80 1.40 20.07
C PRO A 91 -8.09 2.27 21.31
N LYS A 92 -9.36 2.66 21.48
CA LYS A 92 -9.82 3.42 22.65
C LYS A 92 -9.87 2.50 23.87
N ARG A 93 -8.75 2.38 24.58
CA ARG A 93 -8.65 1.57 25.81
C ARG A 93 -9.49 2.20 26.93
N LYS A 94 -10.40 1.44 27.56
CA LYS A 94 -11.22 1.90 28.71
C LYS A 94 -10.70 1.48 30.09
N THR A 95 -9.75 0.56 30.19
CA THR A 95 -9.29 0.02 31.50
C THR A 95 -7.78 -0.17 31.51
N ARG A 96 -7.10 0.29 32.57
CA ARG A 96 -5.65 0.09 32.77
C ARG A 96 -5.36 -1.41 32.92
N LEU A 97 -4.20 -1.87 32.44
CA LEU A 97 -3.70 -3.21 32.78
C LEU A 97 -3.22 -3.07 34.21
N VAL A 98 -3.83 -3.80 35.13
CA VAL A 98 -3.38 -3.87 36.52
C VAL A 98 -3.02 -5.32 36.75
N ASP A 99 -1.81 -5.58 37.24
CA ASP A 99 -1.47 -6.89 37.79
C ASP A 99 -2.41 -7.17 38.97
N LYS A 100 -3.10 -8.30 38.95
CA LYS A 100 -3.85 -8.77 40.11
C LYS A 100 -2.85 -9.39 41.07
N ALA A 101 -2.73 -8.80 42.25
CA ALA A 101 -2.10 -9.42 43.42
C ALA A 101 -2.92 -10.62 43.91
#